data_AF-A0A1G0YQY5-F1
#
_entry.id   AF-A0A1G0YQY5-F1
#
_cell.length_a   1.000
_cell.length_b   1.000
_cell.length_c   1.000
_cell.angle_alpha   90.00
_cell.angle_beta   90.00
_cell.angle_gamma   90.00
#
_symmetry.space_group_name_H-M   'P 1'
#
loop_
_entity.id
_entity.type
_entity.pdbx_description
1 polymer ?
#
loop_
_entity_poly.entity_id
_entity_poly.type
_entity_poly.pdbx_seq_one_letter_code
_entity_poly.pdbx_strand_id
1 'polypeptide(L)'
;MEKVFQEYYKTKIADANIKKQAEVFKAYTEKLNESRAKLQEEFKELRDASQNIALSDSERESKRLEAQRKYRQVQEKEAEMTQYHREKQDQLKDEYEKNRGNILDEIKKEIARRSALEGYTIVFDKSGKTFNNIPVVMHNSPAVDITNGVLEELNRGHKTKKK
;
A
#
# COMPACT_ATOMS: atom_id res chain seq x y z
N MET A 1 15.88 -7.51 -14.70
CA MET A 1 15.47 -6.37 -13.85
C MET A 1 14.75 -6.83 -12.60
N GLU A 2 13.79 -7.76 -12.70
CA GLU A 2 13.00 -8.24 -11.56
C GLU A 2 13.88 -8.66 -10.37
N LYS A 3 14.84 -9.57 -10.58
CA LYS A 3 15.77 -10.00 -9.52
C LYS A 3 16.56 -8.83 -8.92
N VAL A 4 17.13 -7.96 -9.76
CA VAL A 4 17.90 -6.79 -9.29
C VAL A 4 17.03 -5.89 -8.42
N PHE A 5 15.82 -5.59 -8.87
CA PHE A 5 14.87 -4.77 -8.15
C PHE A 5 14.50 -5.40 -6.81
N GLN A 6 14.08 -6.68 -6.78
CA GLN A 6 13.67 -7.37 -5.55
C GLN A 6 14.81 -7.57 -4.54
N GLU A 7 16.01 -7.87 -5.02
CA GLU A 7 17.16 -8.17 -4.14
C GLU A 7 17.94 -6.91 -3.72
N TYR A 8 17.67 -5.75 -4.32
CA TYR A 8 18.30 -4.50 -3.93
C TYR A 8 17.87 -4.09 -2.52
N TYR A 9 18.84 -3.77 -1.64
CA TYR A 9 18.56 -3.48 -0.23
C TYR A 9 17.60 -2.30 -0.05
N LYS A 10 17.66 -1.26 -0.89
CA LYS A 10 16.75 -0.12 -0.82
C LYS A 10 15.32 -0.51 -1.14
N THR A 11 15.10 -1.46 -2.06
CA THR A 11 13.77 -2.00 -2.33
C THR A 11 13.20 -2.68 -1.09
N LYS A 12 13.99 -3.53 -0.43
CA LYS A 12 13.55 -4.20 0.81
C LYS A 12 13.20 -3.21 1.91
N ILE A 13 13.98 -2.14 2.05
CA ILE A 13 13.70 -1.07 3.01
C ILE A 13 12.43 -0.31 2.63
N ALA A 14 12.26 0.06 1.36
CA ALA A 14 11.07 0.76 0.88
C ALA A 14 9.81 -0.10 1.09
N ASP A 15 9.84 -1.38 0.72
CA ASP A 15 8.74 -2.32 0.92
C ASP A 15 8.40 -2.48 2.40
N ALA A 16 9.42 -2.60 3.26
CA ALA A 16 9.21 -2.68 4.70
C ALA A 16 8.57 -1.40 5.27
N ASN A 17 8.96 -0.22 4.77
CA ASN A 17 8.37 1.05 5.20
C ASN A 17 6.92 1.18 4.74
N ILE A 18 6.62 0.88 3.47
CA ILE A 18 5.25 0.87 2.94
C ILE A 18 4.37 -0.11 3.72
N LYS A 19 4.88 -1.31 4.01
CA LYS A 19 4.14 -2.30 4.80
C LYS A 19 3.82 -1.79 6.20
N LYS A 20 4.78 -1.18 6.90
CA LYS A 20 4.55 -0.58 8.23
C LYS A 20 3.48 0.52 8.16
N GLN A 21 3.52 1.37 7.15
CA GLN A 21 2.50 2.41 6.97
C GLN A 21 1.11 1.81 6.70
N ALA A 22 1.03 0.77 5.87
CA ALA A 22 -0.21 0.05 5.61
C ALA A 22 -0.77 -0.62 6.89
N GLU A 23 0.09 -1.15 7.77
CA GLU A 23 -0.31 -1.69 9.07
C GLU A 23 -0.86 -0.60 10.00
N VAL A 24 -0.25 0.59 10.04
CA VAL A 24 -0.75 1.74 10.82
C VAL A 24 -2.11 2.20 10.31
N PHE A 25 -2.27 2.32 8.99
CA PHE A 25 -3.55 2.63 8.36
C PHE A 25 -4.59 1.57 8.75
N LYS A 26 -4.29 0.28 8.54
CA LYS A 26 -5.21 -0.80 8.89
C LYS A 26 -5.68 -0.74 10.34
N ALA A 27 -4.76 -0.54 11.29
CA ALA A 27 -5.10 -0.42 12.71
C ALA A 27 -6.00 0.81 12.99
N TYR A 28 -5.79 1.92 12.30
CA TYR A 28 -6.65 3.10 12.44
C TYR A 28 -8.05 2.87 11.83
N THR A 29 -8.13 2.22 10.66
CA THR A 29 -9.39 1.79 10.05
C THR A 29 -10.19 0.87 10.98
N GLU A 30 -9.53 -0.06 11.66
CA GLU A 30 -10.18 -0.93 12.64
C GLU A 30 -10.83 -0.11 13.76
N LYS A 31 -10.11 0.88 14.31
CA LYS A 31 -10.66 1.82 15.32
C LYS A 31 -11.84 2.64 14.80
N LEU A 32 -11.78 3.10 13.55
CA LEU A 32 -12.90 3.83 12.93
C LEU A 32 -14.12 2.93 12.78
N ASN A 33 -13.94 1.68 12.36
CA ASN A 33 -15.00 0.69 12.24
C ASN A 33 -15.64 0.38 13.60
N GLU A 34 -14.84 0.18 14.64
CA GLU A 34 -15.34 -0.03 16.01
C GLU A 34 -16.17 1.17 16.49
N SER A 35 -15.68 2.39 16.27
CA SER A 35 -16.40 3.61 16.62
C SER A 35 -17.71 3.74 15.86
N ARG A 36 -17.72 3.42 14.56
CA ARG A 36 -18.94 3.42 13.73
C ARG A 36 -19.94 2.38 14.21
N ALA A 37 -19.47 1.17 14.54
CA ALA A 37 -20.31 0.09 15.03
C ALA A 37 -21.03 0.46 16.34
N LYS A 38 -20.32 1.10 17.28
CA LYS A 38 -20.92 1.61 18.53
C LYS A 38 -22.01 2.65 18.26
N LEU A 39 -21.76 3.63 17.39
CA LEU A 39 -22.77 4.64 17.04
C LEU A 39 -23.99 4.00 16.36
N GLN A 40 -23.77 2.97 15.55
CA GLN A 40 -24.84 2.23 14.87
C GLN A 40 -25.68 1.40 15.85
N GLU A 41 -25.05 0.82 16.87
CA GLU A 41 -25.72 0.11 17.96
C GLU A 41 -26.55 1.07 18.83
N GLU A 42 -25.96 2.18 19.29
CA GLU A 42 -26.67 3.22 20.05
C GLU A 42 -27.87 3.80 19.27
N PHE A 43 -27.69 4.03 17.95
CA PHE A 43 -28.79 4.44 17.08
C PHE A 43 -29.93 3.41 17.08
N LYS A 44 -29.60 2.12 16.95
CA LYS A 44 -30.58 1.04 16.91
C LYS A 44 -31.35 0.95 18.23
N GLU A 45 -30.66 1.01 19.36
CA GLU A 45 -31.29 1.00 20.69
C GLU A 45 -32.25 2.18 20.90
N LEU A 46 -31.84 3.40 20.53
CA LEU A 46 -32.68 4.59 20.67
C LEU A 46 -33.90 4.54 19.73
N ARG A 47 -33.72 4.03 18.52
CA ARG A 47 -34.81 3.81 17.57
C ARG A 47 -35.81 2.80 18.13
N ASP A 48 -35.34 1.66 18.62
CA ASP A 48 -36.22 0.60 19.15
C ASP A 48 -36.94 1.07 20.42
N ALA A 49 -36.25 1.81 21.30
CA ALA A 49 -36.85 2.46 22.46
C ALA A 49 -37.92 3.50 22.08
N SER A 50 -37.72 4.28 21.01
CA SER A 50 -38.72 5.25 20.53
C SER A 50 -40.02 4.60 20.05
N GLN A 51 -40.00 3.30 19.74
CA GLN A 51 -41.18 2.53 19.32
C GLN A 51 -41.83 1.75 20.48
N ASN A 52 -41.29 1.84 21.69
CA ASN A 52 -41.80 1.11 22.84
C ASN A 52 -43.10 1.73 23.36
N ILE A 53 -44.21 1.03 23.17
CA ILE A 53 -45.57 1.45 23.59
C ILE A 53 -45.74 1.61 25.11
N ALA A 54 -44.81 1.09 25.93
CA ALA A 54 -44.84 1.25 27.38
C ALA A 54 -44.29 2.61 27.85
N LEU A 55 -43.62 3.38 26.98
CA LEU A 55 -43.12 4.73 27.29
C LEU A 55 -44.15 5.81 26.95
N SER A 56 -44.06 6.96 27.62
CA SER A 56 -44.90 8.11 27.30
C SER A 56 -44.58 8.70 25.92
N ASP A 57 -45.53 9.44 25.34
CA ASP A 57 -45.37 10.07 24.03
C ASP A 57 -44.18 11.04 23.99
N SER A 58 -43.95 11.79 25.07
CA SER A 58 -42.83 12.71 25.23
C SER A 58 -41.48 11.98 25.27
N GLU A 59 -41.40 10.85 25.98
CA GLU A 59 -40.18 10.04 26.05
C GLU A 59 -39.87 9.39 24.71
N ARG A 60 -40.88 8.86 24.00
CA ARG A 60 -40.72 8.29 22.66
C ARG A 60 -40.23 9.34 21.66
N GLU A 61 -40.78 10.55 21.71
CA GLU A 61 -40.35 11.66 20.85
C GLU A 61 -38.92 12.10 21.15
N SER A 62 -38.56 12.22 22.43
CA SER A 62 -37.17 12.50 22.84
C SER A 62 -36.22 11.45 22.26
N LYS A 63 -36.50 10.16 22.45
CA LYS A 63 -35.70 9.04 21.92
C LYS A 63 -35.59 9.05 20.40
N ARG A 64 -36.67 9.41 19.69
CA ARG A 64 -36.65 9.58 18.23
C ARG A 64 -35.68 10.68 17.80
N LEU A 65 -35.67 11.82 18.49
CA LEU A 65 -34.73 12.91 18.22
C LEU A 65 -33.28 12.51 18.53
N GLU A 66 -33.04 11.77 19.62
CA GLU A 66 -31.71 11.24 19.93
C GLU A 66 -31.23 10.27 18.85
N ALA A 67 -32.10 9.34 18.42
CA ALA A 67 -31.81 8.41 17.33
C ALA A 67 -31.47 9.16 16.04
N GLN A 68 -32.22 10.21 15.68
CA GLN A 68 -31.91 11.02 14.50
C GLN A 68 -30.56 11.75 14.61
N ARG A 69 -30.15 12.17 15.82
CA ARG A 69 -28.81 12.71 16.04
C ARG A 69 -27.73 11.64 15.86
N LYS A 70 -27.92 10.45 16.43
CA LYS A 70 -26.98 9.32 16.27
C LYS A 70 -26.86 8.85 14.83
N TYR A 71 -27.97 8.80 14.10
CA TYR A 71 -27.96 8.48 12.66
C TYR A 71 -27.11 9.48 11.86
N ARG A 72 -27.23 10.78 12.13
CA ARG A 72 -26.38 11.80 11.51
C ARG A 72 -24.90 11.58 11.82
N GLN A 73 -24.57 11.27 13.07
CA GLN A 73 -23.18 10.93 13.46
C GLN A 73 -22.65 9.69 12.74
N VAL A 74 -23.48 8.65 12.52
CA VAL A 74 -23.09 7.47 11.73
C VAL A 74 -22.78 7.87 10.29
N GLN A 75 -23.63 8.67 9.65
CA GLN A 75 -23.43 9.13 8.27
C GLN A 75 -22.17 9.99 8.13
N GLU A 76 -21.95 10.92 9.06
CA GLU A 76 -20.71 11.72 9.13
C GLU A 76 -19.49 10.81 9.28
N LYS A 77 -19.56 9.78 10.13
CA LYS A 77 -18.47 8.84 10.33
C LYS A 77 -18.19 7.99 9.09
N GLU A 78 -19.22 7.55 8.37
CA GLU A 78 -19.08 6.83 7.11
C GLU A 78 -18.43 7.68 6.01
N ALA A 79 -18.78 8.96 5.94
CA ALA A 79 -18.15 9.90 5.02
C ALA A 79 -16.66 10.12 5.38
N GLU A 80 -16.34 10.35 6.66
CA GLU A 80 -14.96 10.46 7.16
C GLU A 80 -14.14 9.21 6.82
N MET A 81 -14.70 8.03 7.05
CA MET A 81 -14.05 6.75 6.74
C MET A 81 -13.76 6.61 5.24
N THR A 82 -14.73 6.94 4.39
CA THR A 82 -14.57 6.85 2.93
C THR A 82 -13.48 7.79 2.43
N GLN A 83 -13.48 9.04 2.92
CA GLN A 83 -12.45 10.03 2.60
C GLN A 83 -11.08 9.57 3.07
N TYR A 84 -10.97 9.13 4.32
CA TYR A 84 -9.72 8.63 4.89
C TYR A 84 -9.17 7.44 4.08
N HIS A 85 -10.04 6.50 3.68
CA HIS A 85 -9.64 5.36 2.88
C HIS A 85 -9.03 5.77 1.54
N ARG A 86 -9.71 6.67 0.83
CA ARG A 86 -9.25 7.18 -0.46
C ARG A 86 -7.92 7.91 -0.32
N GLU A 87 -7.83 8.86 0.61
CA GLU A 87 -6.62 9.67 0.82
C GLU A 87 -5.40 8.80 1.16
N LYS A 88 -5.57 7.81 2.04
CA LYS A 88 -4.48 6.95 2.46
C LYS A 88 -4.08 5.92 1.41
N GLN A 89 -5.03 5.44 0.61
CA GLN A 89 -4.72 4.58 -0.53
C GLN A 89 -3.94 5.34 -1.60
N ASP A 90 -4.36 6.57 -1.92
CA ASP A 90 -3.65 7.44 -2.86
C ASP A 90 -2.25 7.78 -2.34
N GLN A 91 -2.12 8.12 -1.05
CA GLN A 91 -0.83 8.38 -0.40
C GLN A 91 0.14 7.18 -0.50
N LEU A 92 -0.33 5.96 -0.17
CA LEU A 92 0.51 4.76 -0.25
C LEU A 92 0.92 4.44 -1.68
N LYS A 93 0.01 4.63 -2.64
CA LYS A 93 0.29 4.42 -4.07
C LYS A 93 1.34 5.40 -4.57
N ASP A 94 1.20 6.68 -4.26
CA ASP A 94 2.14 7.71 -4.67
C ASP A 94 3.53 7.49 -4.07
N GLU A 95 3.59 7.11 -2.79
CA GLU A 95 4.85 6.78 -2.13
C GLU A 95 5.49 5.53 -2.75
N TYR A 96 4.70 4.50 -3.05
CA TYR A 96 5.18 3.31 -3.74
C TYR A 96 5.76 3.65 -5.11
N GLU A 97 5.04 4.38 -5.95
CA GLU A 97 5.49 4.75 -7.30
C GLU A 97 6.74 5.64 -7.26
N LYS A 98 6.79 6.60 -6.33
CA LYS A 98 7.96 7.45 -6.12
C LYS A 98 9.19 6.63 -5.72
N ASN A 99 9.06 5.76 -4.73
CA ASN A 99 10.16 4.91 -4.27
C ASN A 99 10.62 3.97 -5.37
N ARG A 100 9.66 3.34 -6.07
CA ARG A 100 9.92 2.46 -7.21
C ARG A 100 10.67 3.20 -8.33
N GLY A 101 10.24 4.40 -8.68
CA GLY A 101 10.90 5.25 -9.69
C GLY A 101 12.35 5.55 -9.31
N ASN A 102 12.57 6.04 -8.09
CA ASN A 102 13.92 6.32 -7.58
C ASN A 102 14.83 5.10 -7.61
N ILE A 103 14.33 3.94 -7.17
CA ILE A 103 15.06 2.67 -7.19
C ILE A 103 15.42 2.28 -8.63
N LEU A 104 14.47 2.35 -9.56
CA LEU A 104 14.73 2.00 -10.95
C LEU A 104 15.77 2.92 -11.58
N ASP A 105 15.75 4.21 -11.26
CA ASP A 105 16.74 5.15 -11.77
C ASP A 105 18.14 4.88 -11.23
N GLU A 106 18.27 4.47 -9.97
CA GLU A 106 19.54 4.01 -9.41
C GLU A 106 20.05 2.74 -10.09
N ILE A 107 19.17 1.75 -10.31
CA ILE A 107 19.53 0.52 -11.03
C ILE A 107 19.97 0.84 -12.46
N LYS A 108 19.24 1.70 -13.17
CA LYS A 108 19.58 2.14 -14.54
C LYS A 108 20.94 2.83 -14.59
N LYS A 109 21.24 3.70 -13.63
CA LYS A 109 22.55 4.38 -13.54
C LYS A 109 23.68 3.36 -13.38
N GLU A 110 23.49 2.35 -12.54
CA GLU A 110 24.50 1.30 -12.36
C GLU A 110 24.67 0.43 -13.61
N ILE A 111 23.57 0.04 -14.27
CA ILE A 111 23.62 -0.68 -15.55
C ILE A 111 24.37 0.13 -16.60
N ALA A 112 24.07 1.43 -16.74
CA ALA A 112 24.74 2.32 -17.68
C ALA A 112 26.24 2.43 -17.38
N ARG A 113 26.61 2.59 -16.09
CA ARG A 113 28.02 2.64 -15.66
C ARG A 113 28.77 1.36 -16.02
N ARG A 114 28.20 0.19 -15.75
CA ARG A 114 28.81 -1.10 -16.14
C ARG A 114 28.89 -1.29 -17.64
N SER A 115 27.84 -0.90 -18.36
CA SER A 115 27.82 -0.96 -19.82
C SER A 115 28.95 -0.14 -20.43
N ALA A 116 29.22 1.04 -19.89
CA ALA A 116 30.36 1.87 -20.32
C ALA A 116 31.73 1.25 -19.98
N LEU A 117 31.87 0.59 -18.82
CA LEU A 117 33.14 -0.02 -18.38
C LEU A 117 33.46 -1.34 -19.09
N GLU A 118 32.44 -2.17 -19.33
CA GLU A 118 32.58 -3.52 -19.88
C GLU A 118 32.29 -3.56 -21.40
N GLY A 119 31.90 -2.44 -22.00
CA GLY A 119 31.71 -2.30 -23.44
C GLY A 119 30.38 -2.83 -23.98
N TYR A 120 29.37 -3.03 -23.14
CA TYR A 120 28.05 -3.45 -23.60
C TYR A 120 27.34 -2.33 -24.35
N THR A 121 26.99 -2.58 -25.61
CA THR A 121 26.26 -1.62 -26.45
C THR A 121 24.75 -1.66 -26.22
N ILE A 122 24.23 -2.80 -25.75
CA ILE A 122 22.81 -3.01 -25.47
C ILE A 122 22.65 -3.95 -24.28
N VAL A 123 21.66 -3.66 -23.43
CA VAL A 123 21.27 -4.51 -22.29
C VAL A 123 19.77 -4.76 -22.38
N PHE A 124 19.39 -6.03 -22.33
CA PHE A 124 17.99 -6.45 -22.34
C PHE A 124 17.52 -6.85 -20.93
N ASP A 125 16.26 -6.52 -20.62
CA ASP A 125 15.63 -7.07 -19.43
C ASP A 125 15.14 -8.50 -19.67
N LYS A 126 15.83 -9.47 -19.06
CA LYS A 126 15.44 -10.89 -19.11
C LYS A 126 14.08 -11.19 -18.46
N SER A 127 13.64 -10.37 -17.49
CA SER A 127 12.30 -10.53 -16.89
C SER A 127 11.18 -9.93 -17.76
N GLY A 128 11.54 -9.15 -18.78
CA GLY A 128 10.60 -8.52 -19.68
C GLY A 128 9.83 -9.54 -20.53
N LYS A 129 8.53 -9.32 -20.65
CA LYS A 129 7.66 -10.08 -21.55
C LYS A 129 6.98 -9.12 -22.52
N THR A 130 6.70 -9.62 -23.73
CA THR A 130 5.88 -8.93 -24.72
C THR A 130 4.41 -8.90 -24.29
N PHE A 131 3.57 -8.16 -25.02
CA PHE A 131 2.13 -8.10 -24.78
C PHE A 131 1.45 -9.48 -24.82
N ASN A 132 1.99 -10.40 -25.64
CA ASN A 132 1.49 -11.77 -25.75
C ASN A 132 2.05 -12.70 -24.65
N ASN A 133 2.65 -12.15 -23.59
CA ASN A 133 3.26 -12.89 -22.47
C ASN A 133 4.44 -13.80 -22.88
N ILE A 134 5.10 -13.50 -24.01
CA ILE A 134 6.29 -14.20 -24.49
C ILE A 134 7.55 -13.51 -23.96
N PRO A 135 8.53 -14.22 -23.38
CA PRO A 135 9.79 -13.63 -22.92
C PRO A 135 10.52 -12.86 -24.03
N VAL A 136 11.05 -11.67 -23.72
CA VAL A 136 11.83 -10.88 -24.68
C VAL A 136 13.18 -11.54 -24.97
N VAL A 137 13.79 -12.16 -23.95
CA VAL A 137 15.04 -12.92 -24.07
C VAL A 137 14.73 -14.38 -23.84
N MET A 138 14.68 -15.18 -24.91
CA MET A 138 14.41 -16.62 -24.84
C MET A 138 15.63 -17.42 -24.38
N HIS A 139 16.83 -16.94 -24.74
CA HIS A 139 18.10 -17.59 -24.39
C HIS A 139 19.22 -16.55 -24.29
N ASN A 140 20.13 -16.74 -23.33
CA ASN A 140 21.37 -16.00 -23.21
C ASN A 140 22.45 -16.89 -22.58
N SER A 141 23.71 -16.69 -22.97
CA SER A 141 24.82 -17.30 -22.24
C SER A 141 24.90 -16.72 -20.82
N PRO A 142 25.16 -17.52 -19.78
CA PRO A 142 25.41 -17.01 -18.43
C PRO A 142 26.58 -16.00 -18.38
N ALA A 143 27.54 -16.12 -19.32
CA ALA A 143 28.70 -15.23 -19.39
C ALA A 143 28.35 -13.78 -19.75
N VAL A 144 27.18 -13.53 -20.34
CA VAL A 144 26.71 -12.16 -20.68
C VAL A 144 25.66 -11.65 -19.69
N ASP A 145 25.37 -12.40 -18.62
CA ASP A 145 24.41 -12.00 -17.60
C ASP A 145 25.08 -11.12 -16.52
N ILE A 146 24.81 -9.82 -16.58
CA ILE A 146 25.37 -8.83 -15.65
C ILE A 146 24.57 -8.67 -14.35
N THR A 147 23.47 -9.43 -14.17
CA THR A 147 22.50 -9.26 -13.07
C THR A 147 23.18 -9.27 -11.69
N ASN A 148 24.04 -10.27 -11.45
CA ASN A 148 24.71 -10.41 -10.15
C ASN A 148 25.75 -9.31 -9.94
N GLY A 149 26.50 -8.92 -10.98
CA GLY A 149 27.46 -7.82 -10.89
C GLY A 149 26.78 -6.50 -10.54
N VAL A 150 25.70 -6.16 -11.25
CA VAL A 150 24.88 -4.96 -10.95
C VAL A 150 24.39 -5.01 -9.51
N LEU A 151 23.85 -6.14 -9.07
CA LEU A 151 23.33 -6.30 -7.72
C LEU A 151 24.41 -6.18 -6.63
N GLU A 152 25.59 -6.75 -6.86
CA GLU A 152 26.72 -6.64 -5.93
C GLU A 152 27.20 -5.20 -5.77
N GLU A 153 27.20 -4.41 -6.84
CA GLU A 153 27.54 -2.99 -6.75
C GLU A 153 26.48 -2.20 -6.01
N LEU A 154 25.21 -2.38 -6.38
CA LEU A 154 24.10 -1.69 -5.74
C LEU A 154 24.06 -1.98 -4.24
N ASN A 155 24.32 -3.23 -3.85
CA ASN A 155 24.35 -3.65 -2.45
C ASN A 155 25.71 -3.45 -1.76
N ARG A 156 26.70 -2.83 -2.43
CA ARG A 156 28.02 -2.60 -1.84
C ARG A 156 27.89 -1.76 -0.56
N GLY A 157 28.58 -2.19 0.49
CA GLY A 157 28.49 -1.56 1.82
C GLY A 157 27.26 -1.96 2.64
N HIS A 158 26.28 -2.65 2.04
CA HIS A 158 25.06 -3.13 2.70
C HIS A 158 24.95 -4.66 2.69
N LYS A 159 26.08 -5.37 2.61
CA LYS A 159 26.14 -6.84 2.78
C LYS A 159 25.56 -7.19 4.14
N THR A 160 24.28 -7.56 4.16
CA THR A 160 23.66 -8.23 5.29
C THR A 160 24.49 -9.48 5.53
N LYS A 161 25.14 -9.56 6.70
CA LYS A 161 25.76 -10.81 7.13
C LYS A 161 24.67 -11.88 7.02
N LYS A 162 24.76 -12.76 6.03
CA LYS A 162 23.94 -13.97 5.97
C LYS A 162 24.21 -14.70 7.28
N LYS A 163 23.23 -14.71 8.18
CA LYS A 163 23.19 -15.62 9.32
C LYS A 163 22.87 -17.01 8.79
#